data_AF-A0A915EAD9-F1
#
_entry.id   AF-A0A915EAD9-F1
#
_cell.length_a   1.000
_cell.length_b   1.000
_cell.length_c   1.000
_cell.angle_alpha   90.00
_cell.angle_beta   90.00
_cell.angle_gamma   90.00
#
_symmetry.space_group_name_H-M   'P 1'
#
loop_
_entity.id
_entity.type
_entity.pdbx_description
1 polymer ?
#
loop_
_entity_poly.entity_id
_entity_poly.type
_entity_poly.pdbx_seq_one_letter_code
_entity_poly.pdbx_strand_id
1 'polypeptide(L)'
;MVEGYNRSLTIFSPDGHLFQVDYAQEAVKKGSNVIGIKGKDCVVLGVEKKSVSALQDDRVLRKIFSINEDVILSYAGLSADARVLINYVRQEVESYRLSCDEKPSVTNVARMIADIKQDYTITGGRRPFGVSMIIAGFDFNGCPSIFKTEPMGTFFEYKAVAIGRSDKAVMEYLEANYNEESTKDEASVLKLAVKALTLVVQSGADIELSVVRMDKPPECVHRSVPVEEISEMVKKIQDEKEQELKQD
;
A
#
# COMPACT_ATOMS: atom_id res chain seq x y z
N MET A 1 10.79 20.06 30.14
CA MET A 1 11.90 19.53 29.31
C MET A 1 11.44 18.94 27.97
N VAL A 2 10.31 18.22 27.90
CA VAL A 2 9.82 17.57 26.65
C VAL A 2 9.45 18.56 25.54
N GLU A 3 8.96 19.75 25.90
CA GLU A 3 8.40 20.73 24.94
C GLU A 3 9.43 21.34 23.96
N GLY A 4 10.70 21.40 24.34
CA GLY A 4 11.79 21.91 23.48
C GLY A 4 12.20 20.93 22.37
N TYR A 5 12.23 19.63 22.68
CA TYR A 5 12.56 18.57 21.71
C TYR A 5 11.46 18.38 20.67
N ASN A 6 10.23 18.69 21.04
CA ASN A 6 9.07 18.49 20.19
C ASN A 6 9.06 19.42 18.95
N ARG A 7 9.66 20.60 19.05
CA ARG A 7 9.70 21.59 17.95
C ARG A 7 10.89 21.42 17.01
N SER A 8 11.92 20.69 17.42
CA SER A 8 13.09 20.50 16.58
C SER A 8 12.96 19.23 15.75
N LEU A 9 13.16 19.36 14.45
CA LEU A 9 12.81 18.30 13.49
C LEU A 9 13.72 17.07 13.57
N THR A 10 14.99 17.28 13.94
CA THR A 10 16.05 16.28 13.85
C THR A 10 16.75 16.01 15.19
N ILE A 11 16.14 16.41 16.31
CA ILE A 11 16.74 16.21 17.65
C ILE A 11 16.09 15.00 18.32
N PHE A 12 16.94 14.10 18.79
CA PHE A 12 16.53 12.96 19.60
C PHE A 12 16.04 13.39 20.98
N SER A 13 14.98 12.74 21.44
CA SER A 13 14.53 12.84 22.82
C SER A 13 15.51 12.12 23.77
N PRO A 14 15.45 12.36 25.10
CA PRO A 14 16.31 11.68 26.06
C PRO A 14 16.22 10.15 26.06
N ASP A 15 15.09 9.61 25.59
CA ASP A 15 14.79 8.18 25.40
C ASP A 15 15.17 7.66 24.00
N GLY A 16 15.75 8.50 23.13
CA GLY A 16 16.25 8.10 21.81
C GLY A 16 15.22 8.11 20.68
N HIS A 17 14.06 8.73 20.89
CA HIS A 17 13.00 8.85 19.89
C HIS A 17 13.13 10.11 19.04
N LEU A 18 12.63 10.04 17.80
CA LEU A 18 12.41 11.21 16.94
C LEU A 18 10.92 11.52 16.91
N PHE A 19 10.46 12.43 17.77
CA PHE A 19 9.03 12.69 17.93
C PHE A 19 8.31 13.11 16.64
N GLN A 20 8.98 13.80 15.72
CA GLN A 20 8.39 14.18 14.43
C GLN A 20 8.12 12.97 13.53
N VAL A 21 8.93 11.91 13.64
CA VAL A 21 8.69 10.65 12.95
C VAL A 21 7.52 9.91 13.60
N ASP A 22 7.45 9.90 14.93
CA ASP A 22 6.31 9.30 15.65
C ASP A 22 4.99 10.01 15.28
N TYR A 23 5.00 11.33 15.14
CA TYR A 23 3.83 12.10 14.71
C TYR A 23 3.46 11.86 13.25
N ALA A 24 4.46 11.69 12.39
CA ALA A 24 4.24 11.27 11.01
C ALA A 24 3.56 9.88 10.97
N GLN A 25 3.97 8.94 11.84
CA GLN A 25 3.33 7.63 11.97
C GLN A 25 1.87 7.75 12.43
N GLU A 26 1.57 8.67 13.36
CA GLU A 26 0.18 8.93 13.78
C GLU A 26 -0.66 9.53 12.64
N ALA A 27 -0.06 10.32 11.73
CA ALA A 27 -0.75 10.79 10.53
C ALA A 27 -1.07 9.64 9.56
N VAL A 28 -0.18 8.64 9.44
CA VAL A 28 -0.41 7.44 8.63
C VAL A 28 -1.63 6.67 9.14
N LYS A 29 -1.75 6.46 10.45
CA LYS A 29 -2.89 5.74 11.07
C LYS A 29 -4.25 6.41 10.80
N LYS A 30 -4.27 7.70 10.48
CA LYS A 30 -5.48 8.45 10.09
C LYS A 30 -5.80 8.37 8.59
N GLY A 31 -4.87 7.84 7.79
CA GLY A 31 -5.05 7.59 6.36
C GLY A 31 -6.09 6.50 6.10
N SER A 32 -6.61 6.42 4.88
CA SER A 32 -7.45 5.29 4.47
C SER A 32 -6.66 3.99 4.49
N ASN A 33 -7.36 2.89 4.76
CA ASN A 33 -6.74 1.58 4.80
C ASN A 33 -6.25 1.17 3.41
N VAL A 34 -5.04 0.61 3.36
CA VAL A 34 -4.45 0.01 2.17
C VAL A 34 -3.92 -1.36 2.54
N ILE A 35 -4.17 -2.33 1.69
CA ILE A 35 -3.66 -3.70 1.80
C ILE A 35 -2.81 -4.06 0.58
N GLY A 36 -1.82 -4.91 0.80
CA GLY A 36 -1.09 -5.61 -0.24
C GLY A 36 -1.02 -7.09 0.08
N ILE A 37 -1.34 -7.95 -0.89
CA ILE A 37 -1.33 -9.41 -0.73
C ILE A 37 -0.56 -10.05 -1.87
N LYS A 38 0.44 -10.87 -1.51
CA LYS A 38 1.22 -11.67 -2.45
C LYS A 38 0.49 -12.99 -2.72
N GLY A 39 0.14 -13.21 -3.98
CA GLY A 39 -0.28 -14.50 -4.49
C GLY A 39 0.90 -15.30 -5.02
N LYS A 40 0.61 -16.48 -5.58
CA LYS A 40 1.63 -17.30 -6.26
C LYS A 40 2.14 -16.64 -7.54
N ASP A 41 1.22 -16.24 -8.41
CA ASP A 41 1.51 -15.69 -9.75
C ASP A 41 0.95 -14.26 -9.94
N CYS A 42 0.51 -13.62 -8.84
CA CYS A 42 -0.03 -12.26 -8.84
C CYS A 42 0.30 -11.51 -7.55
N VAL A 43 0.22 -10.18 -7.61
CA VAL A 43 0.14 -9.31 -6.43
C VAL A 43 -1.11 -8.46 -6.53
N VAL A 44 -1.78 -8.26 -5.40
CA VAL A 44 -2.99 -7.44 -5.30
C VAL A 44 -2.74 -6.29 -4.35
N LEU A 45 -3.01 -5.07 -4.81
CA LEU A 45 -3.18 -3.91 -3.94
C LEU A 45 -4.65 -3.57 -3.84
N GLY A 46 -5.10 -3.30 -2.61
CA GLY A 46 -6.45 -2.87 -2.33
C GLY A 46 -6.45 -1.63 -1.45
N VAL A 47 -7.34 -0.70 -1.75
CA VAL A 47 -7.43 0.58 -1.06
C VAL A 47 -8.87 0.89 -0.72
N GLU A 48 -9.07 1.37 0.50
CA GLU A 48 -10.29 2.09 0.87
C GLU A 48 -10.33 3.47 0.18
N LYS A 49 -11.36 3.64 -0.62
CA LYS A 49 -11.80 4.91 -1.16
C LYS A 49 -12.80 5.54 -0.20
N LYS A 50 -12.69 6.85 0.00
CA LYS A 50 -13.73 7.59 0.73
C LYS A 50 -14.79 7.99 -0.28
N SER A 51 -16.05 7.71 0.04
CA SER A 51 -17.20 8.28 -0.66
C SER A 51 -17.02 9.79 -0.81
N VAL A 52 -17.08 10.26 -2.04
CA VAL A 52 -16.94 11.67 -2.40
C VAL A 52 -18.31 12.33 -2.52
N SER A 53 -18.36 13.66 -2.39
CA SER A 53 -19.57 14.43 -2.67
C SER A 53 -20.01 14.21 -4.12
N ALA A 54 -21.31 14.26 -4.40
CA ALA A 54 -21.85 14.18 -5.76
C ALA A 54 -21.29 15.26 -6.71
N LEU A 55 -20.74 16.36 -6.17
CA LEU A 55 -20.09 17.42 -6.94
C LEU A 55 -18.63 17.11 -7.34
N GLN A 56 -18.04 16.08 -6.75
CA GLN A 56 -16.66 15.68 -7.01
C GLN A 56 -16.64 14.50 -8.00
N ASP A 57 -15.82 14.62 -9.05
CA ASP A 57 -15.66 13.53 -10.01
C ASP A 57 -14.86 12.38 -9.39
N ASP A 58 -15.58 11.30 -9.11
CA ASP A 58 -15.05 10.10 -8.48
C ASP A 58 -13.98 9.40 -9.34
N ARG A 59 -14.02 9.57 -10.66
CA ARG A 59 -13.10 8.91 -11.62
C ARG A 59 -11.65 9.38 -11.49
N VAL A 60 -11.46 10.58 -10.95
CA VAL A 60 -10.14 11.21 -10.78
C VAL A 60 -9.48 10.77 -9.46
N LEU A 61 -10.27 10.25 -8.52
CA LEU A 61 -9.78 9.89 -7.19
C LEU A 61 -9.24 8.45 -7.18
N ARG A 62 -8.02 8.28 -7.69
CA ARG A 62 -7.26 7.04 -7.61
C ARG A 62 -6.20 7.12 -6.53
N LYS A 63 -5.97 6.00 -5.85
CA LYS A 63 -4.91 5.86 -4.84
C LYS A 63 -3.89 4.79 -5.17
N ILE A 64 -4.15 3.96 -6.19
CA ILE A 64 -3.17 3.03 -6.72
C ILE A 64 -2.49 3.67 -7.94
N PHE A 65 -1.15 3.71 -7.92
CA PHE A 65 -0.33 4.33 -8.94
C PHE A 65 0.63 3.31 -9.52
N SER A 66 0.66 3.19 -10.84
CA SER A 66 1.73 2.49 -11.54
C SER A 66 3.00 3.35 -11.52
N ILE A 67 4.11 2.75 -11.08
CA ILE A 67 5.45 3.36 -11.15
C ILE A 67 6.09 2.99 -12.49
N ASN A 68 5.98 1.72 -12.87
CA ASN A 68 6.27 1.17 -14.19
C ASN A 68 5.20 0.09 -14.52
N GLU A 69 5.43 -0.71 -15.56
CA GLU A 69 4.50 -1.78 -15.99
C GLU A 69 4.36 -2.91 -14.97
N ASP A 70 5.42 -3.16 -14.20
CA ASP A 70 5.57 -4.35 -13.34
C ASP A 70 5.43 -4.01 -11.85
N VAL A 71 5.35 -2.72 -11.50
CA VAL A 71 5.35 -2.20 -10.12
C VAL A 71 4.22 -1.18 -9.94
N ILE A 72 3.34 -1.48 -8.99
CA ILE A 72 2.29 -0.60 -8.49
C ILE A 72 2.59 -0.18 -7.05
N LEU A 73 2.06 0.98 -6.68
CA LEU A 73 2.27 1.58 -5.37
C LEU A 73 0.97 2.21 -4.87
N SER A 74 0.72 2.08 -3.58
CA SER A 74 -0.34 2.81 -2.87
C SER A 74 0.17 3.30 -1.52
N TYR A 75 -0.57 4.21 -0.88
CA TYR A 75 -0.11 4.91 0.32
C TYR A 75 -1.22 5.14 1.34
N ALA A 76 -0.82 5.29 2.60
CA ALA A 76 -1.65 5.82 3.68
C ALA A 76 -0.97 7.02 4.34
N GLY A 77 -1.74 8.05 4.69
CA GLY A 77 -1.26 9.29 5.30
C GLY A 77 -1.57 10.53 4.46
N LEU A 78 -0.66 11.51 4.48
CA LEU A 78 -0.82 12.80 3.80
C LEU A 78 -0.76 12.64 2.26
N SER A 79 -1.88 12.90 1.58
CA SER A 79 -1.96 12.71 0.11
C SER A 79 -1.07 13.67 -0.68
N ALA A 80 -0.80 14.87 -0.16
CA ALA A 80 0.12 15.82 -0.79
C ALA A 80 1.57 15.29 -0.78
N ASP A 81 2.00 14.76 0.37
CA ASP A 81 3.31 14.14 0.55
C ASP A 81 3.49 12.93 -0.37
N ALA A 82 2.47 12.06 -0.45
CA ALA A 82 2.50 10.92 -1.34
C ALA A 82 2.66 11.31 -2.80
N ARG A 83 1.93 12.34 -3.27
CA ARG A 83 2.03 12.81 -4.66
C ARG A 83 3.43 13.29 -5.00
N VAL A 84 4.07 14.04 -4.10
CA VAL A 84 5.44 14.51 -4.27
C VAL A 84 6.41 13.32 -4.35
N LEU A 85 6.28 12.38 -3.41
CA LEU A 85 7.17 11.23 -3.33
C LEU A 85 7.03 10.28 -4.54
N ILE A 86 5.81 10.03 -5.01
CA ILE A 86 5.54 9.23 -6.22
C ILE A 86 6.21 9.87 -7.45
N ASN A 87 6.15 11.20 -7.59
CA ASN A 87 6.78 11.89 -8.71
C ASN A 87 8.30 11.80 -8.66
N TYR A 88 8.92 11.97 -7.49
CA TYR A 88 10.36 11.76 -7.32
C TYR A 88 10.76 10.34 -7.70
N VAL A 89 10.04 9.34 -7.20
CA VAL A 89 10.34 7.93 -7.47
C VAL A 89 10.21 7.61 -8.95
N ARG A 90 9.21 8.15 -9.65
CA ARG A 90 9.09 7.97 -11.11
C ARG A 90 10.29 8.56 -11.87
N GLN A 91 10.79 9.71 -11.44
CA GLN A 91 11.98 10.32 -12.03
C GLN A 91 13.23 9.47 -11.76
N GLU A 92 13.40 8.99 -10.53
CA GLU A 92 14.53 8.11 -10.15
C GLU A 92 14.49 6.77 -10.89
N VAL A 93 13.31 6.16 -11.02
CA VAL A 93 13.12 4.91 -11.76
C VAL A 93 13.46 5.08 -13.24
N GLU A 94 13.06 6.19 -13.85
CA GLU A 94 13.40 6.47 -15.25
C GLU A 94 14.89 6.78 -15.42
N SER A 95 15.48 7.54 -14.50
CA SER A 95 16.92 7.81 -14.46
C SER A 95 17.74 6.51 -14.35
N TYR A 96 17.32 5.60 -13.47
CA TYR A 96 17.90 4.27 -13.33
C TYR A 96 17.81 3.48 -14.64
N ARG A 97 16.63 3.47 -15.27
CA ARG A 97 16.41 2.79 -16.55
C ARG A 97 17.34 3.31 -17.64
N LEU A 98 17.49 4.63 -17.76
CA LEU A 98 18.38 5.25 -18.74
C LEU A 98 19.86 4.99 -18.46
N SER A 99 20.24 4.88 -17.19
CA SER A 99 21.64 4.71 -16.77
C SER A 99 22.10 3.25 -16.83
N CYS A 100 21.21 2.32 -16.50
CA CYS A 100 21.51 0.89 -16.40
C CYS A 100 20.97 0.05 -17.55
N ASP A 101 20.16 0.65 -18.44
CA ASP A 101 19.42 -0.04 -19.52
C ASP A 101 18.52 -1.20 -19.02
N GLU A 102 18.14 -1.14 -17.73
CA GLU A 102 17.32 -2.14 -17.04
C GLU A 102 16.31 -1.46 -16.11
N LYS A 103 15.12 -2.05 -15.97
CA LYS A 103 14.10 -1.57 -15.01
C LYS A 103 14.56 -1.85 -13.58
N PRO A 104 14.35 -0.97 -12.57
CA PRO A 104 14.71 -1.30 -11.20
C PRO A 104 13.80 -2.42 -10.64
N SER A 105 14.37 -3.29 -9.81
CA SER A 105 13.62 -4.28 -9.02
C SER A 105 12.66 -3.62 -8.03
N VAL A 106 11.65 -4.34 -7.56
CA VAL A 106 10.70 -3.85 -6.54
C VAL A 106 11.45 -3.43 -5.28
N THR A 107 12.49 -4.20 -4.92
CA THR A 107 13.40 -3.89 -3.80
C THR A 107 14.14 -2.56 -4.02
N ASN A 108 14.63 -2.30 -5.24
CA ASN A 108 15.32 -1.04 -5.56
C ASN A 108 14.35 0.14 -5.46
N VAL A 109 13.12 0.01 -5.96
CA VAL A 109 12.08 1.05 -5.83
C VAL A 109 11.77 1.33 -4.35
N ALA A 110 11.61 0.28 -3.53
CA ALA A 110 11.37 0.42 -2.10
C ALA A 110 12.54 1.13 -1.40
N ARG A 111 13.79 0.81 -1.75
CA ARG A 111 15.00 1.47 -1.25
C ARG A 111 15.05 2.94 -1.65
N MET A 112 14.80 3.29 -2.91
CA MET A 112 14.76 4.68 -3.38
C MET A 112 13.77 5.52 -2.56
N ILE A 113 12.58 4.99 -2.30
CA ILE A 113 11.57 5.64 -1.44
C ILE A 113 12.08 5.82 -0.02
N ALA A 114 12.67 4.77 0.55
CA ALA A 114 13.18 4.75 1.91
C ALA A 114 14.31 5.77 2.11
N ASP A 115 15.25 5.85 1.18
CA ASP A 115 16.38 6.79 1.21
C ASP A 115 15.89 8.25 1.15
N ILE A 116 14.95 8.56 0.25
CA ILE A 116 14.34 9.90 0.18
C ILE A 116 13.63 10.25 1.50
N LYS A 117 12.90 9.30 2.09
CA LYS A 117 12.23 9.53 3.37
C LYS A 117 13.23 9.76 4.50
N GLN A 118 14.28 8.95 4.55
CA GLN A 118 15.32 9.04 5.57
C GLN A 118 16.03 10.40 5.54
N ASP A 119 16.35 10.93 4.36
CA ASP A 119 16.97 12.25 4.22
C ASP A 119 16.14 13.35 4.93
N TYR A 120 14.81 13.26 4.83
CA TYR A 120 13.88 14.22 5.46
C TYR A 120 13.74 14.04 6.99
N THR A 121 14.35 13.00 7.56
CA THR A 121 14.40 12.78 9.02
C THR A 121 15.70 13.26 9.66
N ILE A 122 16.77 13.37 8.88
CA ILE A 122 18.10 13.77 9.37
C ILE A 122 18.52 15.16 8.89
N THR A 123 17.95 15.65 7.78
CA THR A 123 18.25 16.96 7.23
C THR A 123 17.42 18.05 7.91
N GLY A 124 18.10 18.99 8.56
CA GLY A 124 17.48 20.09 9.30
C GLY A 124 16.57 20.98 8.43
N GLY A 125 15.50 21.50 9.03
CA GLY A 125 14.56 22.42 8.37
C GLY A 125 13.54 21.75 7.45
N ARG A 126 13.53 20.41 7.37
CA ARG A 126 12.53 19.63 6.63
C ARG A 126 11.74 18.75 7.58
N ARG A 127 10.42 18.73 7.44
CA ARG A 127 9.58 17.79 8.19
C ARG A 127 9.61 16.40 7.52
N PRO A 128 9.54 15.30 8.26
CA PRO A 128 9.39 13.96 7.70
C PRO A 128 8.14 13.85 6.81
N PHE A 129 8.20 12.91 5.86
CA PHE A 129 7.04 12.55 5.04
C PHE A 129 6.01 11.81 5.89
N GLY A 130 4.79 12.34 5.97
CA GLY A 130 3.68 11.77 6.75
C GLY A 130 2.96 10.63 6.05
N VAL A 131 3.70 9.72 5.40
CA VAL A 131 3.14 8.64 4.57
C VAL A 131 3.87 7.32 4.72
N SER A 132 3.11 6.24 4.82
CA SER A 132 3.61 4.88 4.57
C SER A 132 3.13 4.44 3.19
N MET A 133 3.96 3.66 2.49
CA MET A 133 3.63 3.19 1.14
C MET A 133 3.78 1.68 1.07
N ILE A 134 2.86 1.04 0.35
CA ILE A 134 2.99 -0.35 -0.08
C ILE A 134 3.36 -0.34 -1.56
N ILE A 135 4.47 -0.99 -1.87
CA ILE A 135 5.00 -1.19 -3.22
C ILE A 135 4.84 -2.68 -3.53
N ALA A 136 4.17 -3.00 -4.62
CA ALA A 136 3.94 -4.37 -5.03
C ALA A 136 4.26 -4.53 -6.52
N GLY A 137 4.92 -5.62 -6.87
CA GLY A 137 5.26 -5.89 -8.26
C GLY A 137 5.98 -7.21 -8.43
N PHE A 138 6.64 -7.34 -9.58
CA PHE A 138 7.48 -8.48 -9.91
C PHE A 138 8.94 -8.08 -10.05
N ASP A 139 9.82 -8.89 -9.49
CA ASP A 139 11.26 -8.81 -9.76
C ASP A 139 11.62 -9.56 -11.06
N PHE A 140 12.84 -9.37 -11.55
CA PHE A 140 13.32 -9.96 -12.81
C PHE A 140 13.26 -11.48 -12.88
N ASN A 141 13.32 -12.16 -11.74
CA ASN A 141 13.20 -13.60 -11.61
C ASN A 141 11.73 -14.08 -11.74
N GLY A 142 10.80 -13.15 -11.94
CA GLY A 142 9.37 -13.40 -12.00
C GLY A 142 8.74 -13.68 -10.64
N CYS A 143 9.44 -13.43 -9.54
CA CYS A 143 8.87 -13.57 -8.20
C CYS A 143 8.06 -12.32 -7.84
N PRO A 144 6.82 -12.48 -7.35
CA PRO A 144 6.07 -11.38 -6.80
C PRO A 144 6.68 -10.93 -5.46
N SER A 145 6.75 -9.62 -5.25
CA SER A 145 7.27 -9.02 -4.01
C SER A 145 6.40 -7.85 -3.57
N ILE A 146 6.27 -7.71 -2.25
CA ILE A 146 5.54 -6.62 -1.60
C ILE A 146 6.41 -6.02 -0.52
N PHE A 147 6.65 -4.72 -0.62
CA PHE A 147 7.40 -3.96 0.36
C PHE A 147 6.52 -2.90 1.00
N LYS A 148 6.71 -2.70 2.29
CA LYS A 148 6.13 -1.58 3.03
C LYS A 148 7.26 -0.63 3.41
N THR A 149 7.07 0.67 3.18
CA THR A 149 7.99 1.73 3.62
C THR A 149 7.31 2.58 4.70
N GLU A 150 8.07 2.98 5.72
CA GLU A 150 7.60 3.81 6.84
C GLU A 150 8.16 5.25 6.77
N PRO A 151 7.56 6.23 7.46
CA PRO A 151 8.03 7.62 7.54
C PRO A 151 9.49 7.78 7.96
N MET A 152 10.01 6.85 8.77
CA MET A 152 11.40 6.87 9.23
C MET A 152 12.43 6.50 8.16
N GLY A 153 11.99 6.10 6.97
CA GLY A 153 12.87 5.59 5.92
C GLY A 153 13.28 4.12 6.09
N THR A 154 12.55 3.34 6.90
CA THR A 154 12.70 1.87 6.90
C THR A 154 11.77 1.23 5.90
N PHE A 155 12.17 0.05 5.40
CA PHE A 155 11.34 -0.77 4.55
C PHE A 155 11.56 -2.25 4.82
N PHE A 156 10.50 -3.04 4.68
CA PHE A 156 10.53 -4.49 4.89
C PHE A 156 9.64 -5.19 3.86
N GLU A 157 10.02 -6.42 3.49
CA GLU A 157 9.21 -7.29 2.63
C GLU A 157 8.13 -8.01 3.45
N TYR A 158 6.95 -8.15 2.86
CA TYR A 158 5.81 -8.84 3.47
C TYR A 158 5.19 -9.85 2.50
N LYS A 159 4.54 -10.88 3.07
CA LYS A 159 3.63 -11.76 2.33
C LYS A 159 2.26 -11.10 2.13
N ALA A 160 1.74 -10.52 3.19
CA ALA A 160 0.59 -9.64 3.17
C ALA A 160 0.83 -8.51 4.17
N VAL A 161 0.33 -7.32 3.89
CA VAL A 161 0.52 -6.16 4.76
C VAL A 161 -0.65 -5.19 4.64
N ALA A 162 -1.00 -4.55 5.75
CA ALA A 162 -1.96 -3.47 5.81
C ALA A 162 -1.32 -2.20 6.42
N ILE A 163 -1.74 -1.03 5.93
CA ILE A 163 -1.39 0.28 6.48
C ILE A 163 -2.63 1.17 6.53
N GLY A 164 -2.58 2.25 7.31
CA GLY A 164 -3.69 3.20 7.44
C GLY A 164 -4.63 2.89 8.60
N ARG A 165 -5.86 3.40 8.54
CA ARG A 165 -6.83 3.19 9.61
C ARG A 165 -7.15 1.71 9.79
N SER A 166 -7.32 1.27 11.04
CA SER A 166 -7.65 -0.11 11.39
C SER A 166 -6.68 -1.16 10.84
N ASP A 167 -5.42 -0.78 10.56
CA ASP A 167 -4.39 -1.69 10.06
C ASP A 167 -4.21 -2.92 10.94
N LYS A 168 -4.22 -2.77 12.27
CA LYS A 168 -4.08 -3.89 13.22
C LYS A 168 -5.14 -4.98 13.02
N ALA A 169 -6.42 -4.61 12.97
CA ALA A 169 -7.51 -5.56 12.78
C ALA A 169 -7.44 -6.27 11.43
N VAL A 170 -7.02 -5.54 10.38
CA VAL A 170 -6.83 -6.11 9.05
C VAL A 170 -5.62 -7.05 9.01
N MET A 171 -4.53 -6.69 9.69
CA MET A 171 -3.35 -7.55 9.84
C MET A 171 -3.69 -8.85 10.55
N GLU A 172 -4.40 -8.80 11.68
CA GLU A 172 -4.84 -10.00 12.42
C GLU A 172 -5.71 -10.92 11.54
N TYR A 173 -6.61 -10.34 10.74
CA TYR A 173 -7.40 -11.10 9.78
C TYR A 173 -6.54 -11.76 8.69
N LEU A 174 -5.60 -11.00 8.11
CA LEU A 174 -4.69 -11.53 7.09
C LEU A 174 -3.81 -12.64 7.66
N GLU A 175 -3.30 -12.50 8.88
CA GLU A 175 -2.50 -13.53 9.56
C GLU A 175 -3.29 -14.83 9.74
N ALA A 176 -4.58 -14.74 10.09
CA ALA A 176 -5.43 -15.92 10.27
C ALA A 176 -5.87 -16.60 8.95
N ASN A 177 -5.97 -15.85 7.85
CA ASN A 177 -6.58 -16.31 6.60
C ASN A 177 -5.61 -16.44 5.42
N TYR A 178 -4.37 -15.98 5.55
CA TYR A 178 -3.34 -16.14 4.53
C TYR A 178 -2.75 -17.56 4.55
N ASN A 179 -3.02 -18.33 3.49
CA ASN A 179 -2.53 -19.70 3.32
C ASN A 179 -2.43 -20.04 1.83
N GLU A 180 -1.97 -21.25 1.51
CA GLU A 180 -1.76 -21.67 0.11
C GLU A 180 -3.06 -21.65 -0.71
N GLU A 181 -4.20 -21.99 -0.10
CA GLU A 181 -5.50 -22.00 -0.79
C GLU A 181 -6.02 -20.59 -1.06
N SER A 182 -5.83 -19.66 -0.12
CA SER A 182 -6.23 -18.26 -0.31
C SER A 182 -5.28 -17.47 -1.21
N THR A 183 -4.14 -18.04 -1.59
CA THR A 183 -3.10 -17.39 -2.43
C THR A 183 -2.79 -18.13 -3.73
N LYS A 184 -3.54 -19.20 -4.04
CA LYS A 184 -3.29 -20.09 -5.18
C LYS A 184 -3.45 -19.42 -6.54
N ASP A 185 -4.41 -18.50 -6.67
CA ASP A 185 -4.78 -17.84 -7.92
C ASP A 185 -5.28 -16.41 -7.68
N GLU A 186 -5.39 -15.63 -8.75
CA GLU A 186 -5.85 -14.24 -8.72
C GLU A 186 -7.23 -14.09 -8.05
N ALA A 187 -8.19 -14.97 -8.35
CA ALA A 187 -9.54 -14.88 -7.80
C ALA A 187 -9.56 -15.13 -6.29
N SER A 188 -8.73 -16.04 -5.80
CA SER A 188 -8.59 -16.38 -4.38
C SER A 188 -7.95 -15.23 -3.61
N VAL A 189 -6.89 -14.62 -4.17
CA VAL A 189 -6.23 -13.45 -3.58
C VAL A 189 -7.17 -12.24 -3.58
N LEU A 190 -7.92 -12.02 -4.65
CA LEU A 190 -8.95 -10.97 -4.71
C LEU A 190 -10.04 -11.20 -3.66
N LYS A 191 -10.53 -12.44 -3.50
CA LYS A 191 -11.51 -12.77 -2.46
C LYS A 191 -10.96 -12.47 -1.06
N LEU A 192 -9.71 -12.85 -0.78
CA LEU A 192 -9.04 -12.53 0.49
C LEU A 192 -8.91 -11.01 0.70
N ALA A 193 -8.51 -10.27 -0.33
CA ALA A 193 -8.37 -8.82 -0.30
C ALA A 193 -9.71 -8.12 -0.02
N VAL A 194 -10.79 -8.53 -0.70
CA VAL A 194 -12.14 -7.99 -0.45
C VAL A 194 -12.62 -8.34 0.95
N LYS A 195 -12.46 -9.58 1.41
CA LYS A 195 -12.84 -9.96 2.79
C LYS A 195 -12.08 -9.11 3.83
N ALA A 196 -10.78 -8.91 3.64
CA ALA A 196 -9.97 -8.06 4.52
C ALA A 196 -10.45 -6.59 4.53
N LEU A 197 -10.70 -6.00 3.35
CA LEU A 197 -11.19 -4.61 3.25
C LEU A 197 -12.61 -4.44 3.78
N THR A 198 -13.45 -5.48 3.74
CA THR A 198 -14.82 -5.41 4.28
C THR A 198 -14.87 -5.23 5.80
N LEU A 199 -13.75 -5.44 6.50
CA LEU A 199 -13.61 -5.10 7.93
C LEU A 199 -13.60 -3.59 8.18
N VAL A 200 -13.25 -2.81 7.15
CA VAL A 200 -13.09 -1.34 7.23
C VAL A 200 -14.14 -0.62 6.38
N VAL A 201 -14.67 -1.28 5.35
CA VAL A 201 -15.58 -0.71 4.35
C VAL A 201 -16.78 -1.62 4.16
N GLN A 202 -17.99 -1.05 4.05
CA GLN A 202 -19.22 -1.84 3.87
C GLN A 202 -19.67 -1.95 2.41
N SER A 203 -19.27 -0.99 1.56
CA SER A 203 -19.69 -0.89 0.16
C SER A 203 -18.54 -1.24 -0.79
N GLY A 204 -18.83 -2.03 -1.83
CA GLY A 204 -17.85 -2.31 -2.89
C GLY A 204 -17.43 -1.08 -3.70
N ALA A 205 -18.27 -0.03 -3.76
CA ALA A 205 -17.95 1.22 -4.45
C ALA A 205 -16.86 2.04 -3.75
N ASP A 206 -16.66 1.80 -2.45
CA ASP A 206 -15.64 2.45 -1.62
C ASP A 206 -14.33 1.64 -1.61
N ILE A 207 -14.16 0.70 -2.54
CA ILE A 207 -12.96 -0.14 -2.66
C ILE A 207 -12.35 0.05 -4.05
N GLU A 208 -11.04 0.29 -4.09
CA GLU A 208 -10.22 0.29 -5.31
C GLU A 208 -9.27 -0.90 -5.23
N LEU A 209 -9.32 -1.80 -6.22
CA LEU A 209 -8.40 -2.94 -6.34
C LEU A 209 -7.60 -2.87 -7.63
N SER A 210 -6.34 -3.27 -7.56
CA SER A 210 -5.50 -3.49 -8.74
C SER A 210 -4.67 -4.75 -8.58
N VAL A 211 -4.55 -5.48 -9.67
CA VAL A 211 -3.79 -6.72 -9.76
C VAL A 211 -2.65 -6.52 -10.74
N VAL A 212 -1.45 -6.97 -10.36
CA VAL A 212 -0.37 -7.24 -11.31
C VAL A 212 -0.20 -8.74 -11.37
N ARG A 213 -0.23 -9.30 -12.58
CA ARG A 213 -0.03 -10.73 -12.86
C ARG A 213 1.12 -10.91 -13.83
N MET A 214 1.92 -11.95 -13.63
CA MET A 214 2.88 -12.39 -14.63
C MET A 214 2.14 -13.10 -15.79
N ASP A 215 2.23 -12.57 -17.02
CA ASP A 215 1.65 -13.23 -18.19
C ASP A 215 2.67 -14.15 -18.86
N LYS A 216 3.83 -13.60 -19.20
CA LYS A 216 4.99 -14.33 -19.72
C LYS A 216 6.23 -13.67 -19.15
N PRO A 217 7.18 -14.38 -18.52
CA PRO A 217 8.41 -13.75 -18.05
C PRO A 217 9.13 -13.03 -19.20
N PRO A 218 9.45 -11.71 -19.11
CA PRO A 218 9.31 -10.78 -17.98
C PRO A 218 8.10 -9.81 -18.06
N GLU A 219 7.17 -9.99 -18.99
CA GLU A 219 5.98 -9.17 -19.21
C GLU A 219 4.90 -9.40 -18.14
N CYS A 220 4.61 -8.35 -17.37
CA CYS A 220 3.48 -8.30 -16.45
C CYS A 220 2.28 -7.59 -17.07
N VAL A 221 1.09 -7.98 -16.61
CA VAL A 221 -0.17 -7.31 -16.92
C VAL A 221 -0.71 -6.68 -15.66
N HIS A 222 -0.90 -5.36 -15.70
CA HIS A 222 -1.60 -4.60 -14.67
C HIS A 222 -3.07 -4.42 -15.06
N ARG A 223 -3.98 -4.82 -14.16
CA ARG A 223 -5.43 -4.67 -14.31
C ARG A 223 -6.01 -4.00 -13.06
N SER A 224 -6.68 -2.86 -13.25
CA SER A 224 -7.58 -2.32 -12.24
C SER A 224 -8.91 -3.07 -12.30
N VAL A 225 -9.41 -3.53 -11.15
CA VAL A 225 -10.66 -4.30 -11.08
C VAL A 225 -11.84 -3.33 -11.17
N PRO A 226 -12.82 -3.54 -12.09
CA PRO A 226 -14.00 -2.71 -12.17
C PRO A 226 -14.84 -2.74 -10.89
N VAL A 227 -15.52 -1.64 -10.59
CA VAL A 227 -16.34 -1.49 -9.37
C VAL A 227 -17.52 -2.48 -9.35
N GLU A 228 -18.03 -2.83 -10.52
CA GLU A 228 -19.11 -3.81 -10.68
C GLU A 228 -18.67 -5.18 -10.18
N GLU A 229 -17.48 -5.63 -10.57
CA GLU A 229 -16.90 -6.91 -10.17
C GLU A 229 -16.61 -6.94 -8.65
N ILE A 230 -16.06 -5.85 -8.10
CA ILE A 230 -15.84 -5.72 -6.66
C ILE A 230 -17.17 -5.77 -5.90
N SER A 231 -18.20 -5.08 -6.40
CA SER A 231 -19.51 -5.03 -5.75
C SER A 231 -20.19 -6.40 -5.74
N GLU A 232 -20.04 -7.19 -6.80
CA GLU A 232 -20.51 -8.58 -6.83
C GLU A 232 -19.76 -9.47 -5.84
N MET A 233 -18.43 -9.32 -5.72
CA MET A 233 -17.64 -10.05 -4.72
C MET A 233 -18.08 -9.71 -3.29
N VAL A 234 -18.31 -8.43 -3.00
CA VAL A 234 -18.80 -7.99 -1.68
C VAL A 234 -20.15 -8.60 -1.36
N LYS A 235 -21.10 -8.61 -2.30
CA LYS A 235 -22.42 -9.24 -2.12
C LYS A 235 -22.30 -10.72 -1.80
N LYS A 236 -21.53 -11.47 -2.61
CA LYS A 236 -21.28 -12.90 -2.37
C LYS A 236 -20.68 -13.17 -0.98
N ILE A 237 -19.76 -12.33 -0.53
CA ILE A 237 -19.13 -12.44 0.79
C ILE A 237 -20.13 -12.15 1.92
N GLN A 238 -21.03 -11.18 1.73
CA GLN A 238 -22.08 -10.88 2.70
C GLN A 238 -23.08 -12.04 2.80
N ASP A 239 -23.50 -12.60 1.66
CA ASP A 239 -24.38 -13.76 1.61
C ASP A 239 -23.74 -15.00 2.28
N GLU A 240 -22.45 -15.25 2.05
CA GLU A 240 -21.68 -16.32 2.73
C GLU A 240 -21.72 -16.13 4.26
N LYS A 241 -21.44 -14.92 4.75
CA LYS A 241 -21.47 -14.62 6.19
C LYS A 241 -22.85 -14.80 6.81
N GLU A 242 -23.90 -14.38 6.09
CA GLU A 242 -25.28 -14.57 6.57
C GLU A 242 -25.69 -16.03 6.64
N GLN A 243 -25.16 -16.89 5.75
CA GLN A 243 -25.43 -18.33 5.78
C GLN A 243 -24.71 -19.02 6.92
N GLU A 244 -23.45 -18.65 7.19
CA GLU A 244 -22.68 -19.13 8.35
C GLU A 244 -23.40 -18.77 9.67
N LEU A 245 -23.86 -17.52 9.81
CA LEU A 245 -24.60 -17.05 10.99
C LEU A 245 -25.98 -17.69 11.19
N LYS A 246 -26.57 -18.30 10.15
CA LYS A 246 -27.86 -19.01 10.25
C LYS A 246 -27.68 -20.51 10.56
N GLN A 247 -26.45 -21.02 10.49
CA GLN A 247 -26.12 -22.42 10.78
C GLN A 247 -25.59 -22.62 12.20
N ASP A 248 -25.13 -21.56 12.85
CA ASP A 248 -24.82 -21.50 14.29
C ASP A 248 -26.06 -21.15 15.15
#